data_AF-A0A945TS69-F1
#
_entry.id   AF-A0A945TS69-F1
#
_cell.length_a   1.000
_cell.length_b   1.000
_cell.length_c   1.000
_cell.angle_alpha   90.00
_cell.angle_beta   90.00
_cell.angle_gamma   90.00
#
_symmetry.space_group_name_H-M   'P 1'
#
loop_
_entity.id
_entity.type
_entity.pdbx_description
1 polymer ?
#
loop_
_entity_poly.entity_id
_entity_poly.type
_entity_poly.pdbx_seq_one_letter_code
_entity_poly.pdbx_strand_id
1 'polypeptide(L)'
;MRQNAEKRLARGWIVGLLLGAATLWIPDAVFSDVAKPKIPSARGEQCVEPVEIMRRDHFDFMKHDRDKTVHQGVRTIKHSLAGCIDCHTNKDASGQFISINAEGQFCQTCHTYAAVKIDCFTCHAAVPATQVSQSP
;
A
#
# COMPACT_ATOMS: atom_id res chain seq x y z
N MET A 1 76.27 -25.77 -13.70
CA MET A 1 75.16 -26.71 -13.44
C MET A 1 73.96 -26.06 -12.73
N ARG A 2 73.65 -24.77 -12.99
CA ARG A 2 72.66 -23.99 -12.22
C ARG A 2 71.55 -23.37 -13.09
N GLN A 3 71.47 -23.74 -14.37
CA GLN A 3 70.53 -23.15 -15.36
C GLN A 3 69.42 -24.11 -15.80
N ASN A 4 69.39 -25.35 -15.28
CA ASN A 4 68.43 -26.37 -15.69
C ASN A 4 67.24 -26.54 -14.71
N ALA A 5 67.24 -25.79 -13.59
CA ALA A 5 66.17 -25.83 -12.59
C ALA A 5 64.95 -24.97 -12.99
N GLU A 6 65.14 -23.92 -13.79
CA GLU A 6 64.08 -22.94 -14.07
C GLU A 6 63.08 -23.39 -15.15
N LYS A 7 63.44 -24.39 -15.96
CA LYS A 7 62.57 -24.91 -17.03
C LYS A 7 61.55 -25.96 -16.58
N ARG A 8 61.56 -26.38 -15.31
CA ARG A 8 60.58 -27.34 -14.76
C ARG A 8 59.36 -26.65 -14.13
N LEU A 9 59.35 -25.32 -14.07
CA LEU A 9 58.29 -24.51 -13.45
C LEU A 9 57.15 -24.09 -14.41
N ALA A 10 57.16 -24.55 -15.67
CA ALA A 10 56.19 -24.14 -16.69
C ALA A 10 55.16 -25.22 -17.09
N ARG A 11 55.10 -26.38 -16.42
CA ARG A 11 54.16 -27.49 -16.76
C ARG A 11 53.39 -28.02 -15.56
N GLY A 12 52.86 -27.13 -14.73
CA GLY A 12 52.07 -27.51 -13.55
C GLY A 12 50.96 -26.54 -13.17
N TRP A 13 50.58 -25.61 -14.05
CA TRP A 13 49.61 -24.54 -13.77
C TRP A 13 48.15 -24.88 -14.12
N ILE A 14 47.76 -26.14 -14.35
CA ILE A 14 46.42 -26.45 -14.90
C ILE A 14 45.54 -27.38 -14.05
N VAL A 15 46.02 -28.05 -12.99
CA VAL A 15 45.20 -29.10 -12.32
C VAL A 15 45.00 -28.91 -10.81
N GLY A 16 45.28 -27.73 -10.24
CA GLY A 16 45.28 -27.54 -8.78
C GLY A 16 44.50 -26.36 -8.21
N LEU A 17 43.67 -25.68 -9.00
CA LEU A 17 42.98 -24.46 -8.55
C LEU A 17 41.52 -24.43 -9.00
N LEU A 18 40.79 -25.52 -8.77
CA LEU A 18 39.35 -25.63 -9.05
C LEU A 18 38.52 -26.24 -7.91
N LEU A 19 39.04 -26.33 -6.68
CA LEU A 19 38.23 -26.73 -5.53
C LEU A 19 38.51 -25.79 -4.35
N GLY A 20 37.67 -24.76 -4.18
CA GLY A 20 37.76 -23.89 -3.00
C GLY A 20 36.98 -22.59 -3.05
N ALA A 21 36.38 -22.21 -4.16
CA ALA A 21 35.33 -21.18 -4.17
C ALA A 21 33.99 -21.89 -3.91
N ALA A 22 33.69 -22.16 -2.64
CA ALA A 22 32.32 -22.40 -2.21
C ALA A 22 31.56 -21.09 -2.45
N THR A 23 31.04 -20.93 -3.66
CA THR A 23 30.03 -19.93 -3.96
C THR A 23 28.86 -20.24 -3.03
N LEU A 24 28.63 -19.36 -2.05
CA LEU A 24 27.34 -19.30 -1.39
C LEU A 24 26.34 -18.96 -2.49
N TRP A 25 25.70 -19.99 -3.04
CA TRP A 25 24.47 -19.85 -3.79
C TRP A 25 23.43 -19.35 -2.80
N ILE A 26 23.32 -18.02 -2.67
CA ILE A 26 22.12 -17.42 -2.11
C ILE A 26 21.07 -17.64 -3.20
N PRO A 27 20.08 -18.55 -3.01
CA PRO A 27 18.97 -18.60 -3.95
C PRO A 27 18.34 -17.21 -3.98
N ASP A 28 18.13 -16.67 -5.18
CA ASP A 28 17.42 -15.41 -5.36
C ASP A 28 16.18 -15.42 -4.48
N ALA A 29 16.12 -14.47 -3.53
CA ALA A 29 14.96 -14.29 -2.69
C ALA A 29 13.80 -13.93 -3.64
N VAL A 30 12.95 -14.91 -3.93
CA VAL A 30 11.75 -14.71 -4.74
C VAL A 30 10.77 -13.91 -3.89
N PHE A 31 10.81 -12.58 -4.02
CA PHE A 31 9.76 -11.74 -3.48
C PHE A 31 8.50 -12.00 -4.29
N SER A 32 7.54 -12.71 -3.70
CA SER A 32 6.22 -12.86 -4.31
C SER A 32 5.48 -11.53 -4.14
N ASP A 33 5.30 -10.80 -5.24
CA ASP A 33 4.50 -9.57 -5.23
C ASP A 33 3.02 -9.97 -5.26
N VAL A 34 2.25 -9.53 -4.25
CA VAL A 34 0.82 -9.81 -4.20
C VAL A 34 0.11 -8.88 -5.18
N ALA A 35 -0.82 -9.43 -5.97
CA ALA A 35 -1.60 -8.65 -6.93
C ALA A 35 -2.36 -7.51 -6.23
N LYS A 36 -1.96 -6.26 -6.47
CA LYS A 36 -2.58 -5.08 -5.86
C LYS A 36 -3.92 -4.78 -6.53
N PRO A 37 -4.94 -4.32 -5.77
CA PRO A 37 -6.23 -3.97 -6.35
C PRO A 37 -6.10 -2.72 -7.23
N LYS A 38 -6.91 -2.64 -8.29
CA LYS A 38 -7.09 -1.42 -9.07
C LYS A 38 -8.00 -0.46 -8.30
N ILE A 39 -7.39 0.56 -7.70
CA ILE A 39 -8.11 1.53 -6.87
C ILE A 39 -8.62 2.71 -7.72
N PRO A 40 -9.89 3.14 -7.57
CA PRO A 40 -10.40 4.35 -8.20
C PRO A 40 -9.60 5.60 -7.82
N SER A 41 -9.43 6.52 -8.77
CA SER A 41 -8.73 7.77 -8.52
C SER A 41 -9.53 8.71 -7.62
N ALA A 42 -8.81 9.49 -6.79
CA ALA A 42 -9.41 10.56 -6.01
C ALA A 42 -9.64 11.82 -6.86
N ARG A 43 -10.53 12.70 -6.40
CA ARG A 43 -10.80 14.01 -7.03
C ARG A 43 -9.83 15.12 -6.62
N GLY A 44 -8.86 14.84 -5.75
CA GLY A 44 -7.92 15.84 -5.21
C GLY A 44 -6.63 15.97 -6.00
N GLU A 45 -5.95 17.12 -5.87
CA GLU A 45 -4.67 17.41 -6.55
C GLU A 45 -3.46 16.80 -5.82
N GLN A 46 -3.57 16.61 -4.50
CA GLN A 46 -2.50 16.08 -3.66
C GLN A 46 -3.02 14.97 -2.74
N CYS A 47 -2.22 13.91 -2.60
CA CYS A 47 -2.49 12.86 -1.62
C CYS A 47 -2.14 13.35 -0.22
N VAL A 48 -2.92 12.93 0.78
CA VAL A 48 -2.70 13.29 2.19
C VAL A 48 -1.40 12.71 2.76
N GLU A 49 -0.91 11.62 2.18
CA GLU A 49 0.39 10.99 2.42
C GLU A 49 0.82 10.17 1.17
N PRO A 50 2.07 9.68 1.10
CA PRO A 50 2.47 8.70 0.10
C PRO A 50 1.65 7.40 0.19
N VAL A 51 1.43 6.74 -0.95
CA VAL A 51 0.58 5.53 -1.05
C VAL A 51 1.05 4.41 -0.13
N GLU A 52 2.36 4.19 0.01
CA GLU A 52 2.87 3.12 0.88
C GLU A 52 2.67 3.41 2.37
N ILE A 53 2.61 4.69 2.76
CA ILE A 53 2.23 5.10 4.12
C ILE A 53 0.75 4.82 4.34
N MET A 54 -0.11 5.18 3.38
CA MET A 54 -1.54 4.87 3.45
C MET A 54 -1.80 3.38 3.55
N ARG A 55 -1.14 2.52 2.77
CA ARG A 55 -1.37 1.07 2.86
C ARG A 55 -1.00 0.47 4.22
N ARG A 56 0.05 0.98 4.85
CA ARG A 56 0.56 0.45 6.11
C ARG A 56 -0.16 1.03 7.32
N ASP A 57 -0.40 2.34 7.33
CA ASP A 57 -0.77 3.09 8.53
C ASP A 57 -2.23 3.60 8.50
N HIS A 58 -2.97 3.39 7.40
CA HIS A 58 -4.36 3.84 7.24
C HIS A 58 -5.27 3.49 8.42
N PHE A 59 -5.21 2.24 8.89
CA PHE A 59 -6.07 1.78 9.97
C PHE A 59 -5.82 2.53 11.28
N ASP A 60 -4.55 2.85 11.57
CA ASP A 60 -4.19 3.59 12.79
C ASP A 60 -4.70 5.04 12.72
N PHE A 61 -4.60 5.67 11.54
CA PHE A 61 -5.19 7.00 11.33
C PHE A 61 -6.70 6.99 11.54
N MET A 62 -7.41 5.99 11.01
CA MET A 62 -8.87 5.87 11.17
C MET A 62 -9.28 5.56 12.60
N LYS A 63 -8.54 4.70 13.32
CA LYS A 63 -8.80 4.39 14.72
C LYS A 63 -8.63 5.63 15.59
N HIS A 64 -7.56 6.38 15.38
CA HIS A 64 -7.29 7.61 16.11
C HIS A 64 -8.33 8.69 15.83
N ASP A 65 -8.69 8.88 14.55
CA ASP A 65 -9.76 9.80 14.18
C ASP A 65 -11.09 9.40 14.83
N ARG A 66 -11.47 8.12 14.79
CA ARG A 66 -12.67 7.61 15.46
C ARG A 66 -12.67 7.96 16.94
N ASP A 67 -11.59 7.66 17.66
CA ASP A 67 -11.54 7.89 19.11
C ASP A 67 -11.56 9.40 19.43
N LYS A 68 -10.85 10.22 18.66
CA LYS A 68 -10.86 11.69 18.81
C LYS A 68 -12.20 12.32 18.47
N THR A 69 -12.80 11.93 17.36
CA THR A 69 -14.06 12.48 16.87
C THR A 69 -15.22 12.04 17.76
N VAL A 70 -15.34 10.74 18.03
CA VAL A 70 -16.50 10.17 18.72
C VAL A 70 -16.42 10.34 20.23
N HIS A 71 -15.25 10.10 20.85
CA HIS A 71 -15.14 10.15 22.31
C HIS A 71 -14.69 11.52 22.84
N GLN A 72 -13.94 12.30 22.05
CA GLN A 72 -13.37 13.57 22.51
C GLN A 72 -13.97 14.79 21.82
N GLY A 73 -14.82 14.60 20.79
CA GLY A 73 -15.46 15.68 20.05
C GLY A 73 -14.54 16.54 19.18
N VAL A 74 -13.29 16.10 18.95
CA VAL A 74 -12.31 16.83 18.12
C VAL A 74 -12.56 16.50 16.65
N ARG A 75 -12.81 17.52 15.81
CA ARG A 75 -13.12 17.33 14.37
C ARG A 75 -12.05 17.86 13.42
N THR A 76 -11.07 18.60 13.92
CA THR A 76 -9.96 19.16 13.14
C THR A 76 -8.78 18.19 13.13
N ILE A 77 -8.87 17.16 12.29
CA ILE A 77 -7.91 16.05 12.24
C ILE A 77 -7.35 15.92 10.82
N LYS A 78 -6.01 15.82 10.70
CA LYS A 78 -5.30 15.74 9.41
C LYS A 78 -5.83 14.61 8.52
N HIS A 79 -6.03 13.43 9.10
CA HIS A 79 -6.52 12.22 8.43
C HIS A 79 -7.97 11.92 8.81
N SER A 80 -8.83 12.94 8.79
CA SER A 80 -10.24 12.76 9.14
C SER A 80 -10.96 11.87 8.12
N LEU A 81 -11.85 11.00 8.60
CA LEU A 81 -12.72 10.16 7.78
C LEU A 81 -13.55 10.99 6.79
N ALA A 82 -14.07 12.14 7.25
CA ALA A 82 -14.81 13.06 6.39
C ALA A 82 -13.95 13.59 5.24
N GLY A 83 -12.71 14.02 5.50
CA GLY A 83 -11.79 14.49 4.46
C GLY A 83 -11.43 13.40 3.45
N CYS A 84 -11.31 12.14 3.89
CA CYS A 84 -11.11 11.02 2.97
C CYS A 84 -12.31 10.83 2.03
N ILE A 85 -13.54 10.85 2.57
CA ILE A 85 -14.79 10.74 1.79
C ILE A 85 -14.91 11.91 0.79
N ASP A 86 -14.58 13.12 1.21
CA ASP A 86 -14.67 14.32 0.37
C ASP A 86 -13.83 14.26 -0.92
N CYS A 87 -12.74 13.49 -0.94
CA CYS A 87 -11.91 13.29 -2.13
C CYS A 87 -12.15 11.95 -2.84
N HIS A 88 -12.47 10.88 -2.10
CA HIS A 88 -12.55 9.53 -2.65
C HIS A 88 -13.95 9.09 -3.08
N THR A 89 -14.99 9.87 -2.78
CA THR A 89 -16.35 9.58 -3.26
C THR A 89 -16.51 10.03 -4.71
N ASN A 90 -16.90 9.08 -5.59
CA ASN A 90 -17.22 9.35 -6.98
C ASN A 90 -18.68 9.79 -7.15
N LYS A 91 -19.00 10.32 -8.34
CA LYS A 91 -20.35 10.64 -8.76
C LYS A 91 -20.81 9.72 -9.88
N ASP A 92 -22.09 9.44 -9.93
CA ASP A 92 -22.72 8.74 -11.05
C ASP A 92 -22.95 9.67 -12.26
N ALA A 93 -23.56 9.14 -13.31
CA ALA A 93 -23.86 9.89 -14.53
C ALA A 93 -24.84 11.05 -14.32
N SER A 94 -25.65 11.02 -13.25
CA SER A 94 -26.56 12.11 -12.88
C SER A 94 -25.88 13.19 -12.03
N GLY A 95 -24.63 12.97 -11.63
CA GLY A 95 -23.86 13.88 -10.78
C GLY A 95 -24.09 13.68 -9.29
N GLN A 96 -24.81 12.61 -8.89
CA GLN A 96 -25.04 12.26 -7.49
C GLN A 96 -23.88 11.45 -6.93
N PHE A 97 -23.49 11.69 -5.67
CA PHE A 97 -22.43 10.90 -5.03
C PHE A 97 -22.86 9.44 -4.84
N ILE A 98 -21.96 8.53 -5.22
CA ILE A 98 -22.08 7.10 -4.97
C ILE A 98 -21.49 6.81 -3.59
N SER A 99 -22.17 6.01 -2.77
CA SER A 99 -21.67 5.62 -1.44
C SER A 99 -20.23 5.09 -1.48
N ILE A 100 -19.34 5.56 -0.59
CA ILE A 100 -17.91 5.19 -0.60
C ILE A 100 -17.64 3.68 -0.39
N ASN A 101 -18.58 2.98 0.23
CA ASN A 101 -18.56 1.54 0.45
C ASN A 101 -19.36 0.73 -0.60
N ALA A 102 -19.87 1.37 -1.65
CA ALA A 102 -20.50 0.65 -2.76
C ALA A 102 -19.46 -0.11 -3.60
N GLU A 103 -19.92 -1.10 -4.37
CA GLU A 103 -19.05 -1.89 -5.24
C GLU A 103 -18.24 -0.99 -6.20
N GLY A 104 -16.95 -1.30 -6.33
CA GLY A 104 -16.03 -0.54 -7.19
C GLY A 104 -15.63 0.83 -6.65
N GLN A 105 -16.11 1.24 -5.46
CA GLN A 105 -15.68 2.48 -4.81
C GLN A 105 -14.45 2.27 -3.93
N PHE A 106 -13.72 3.36 -3.66
CA PHE A 106 -12.38 3.33 -3.05
C PHE A 106 -12.28 2.47 -1.78
N CYS A 107 -13.12 2.75 -0.77
CA CYS A 107 -13.08 2.01 0.49
C CYS A 107 -13.45 0.54 0.26
N GLN A 108 -14.49 0.27 -0.52
CA GLN A 108 -14.94 -1.10 -0.77
C GLN A 108 -13.88 -1.94 -1.48
N THR A 109 -13.24 -1.42 -2.52
CA THR A 109 -12.24 -2.16 -3.30
C THR A 109 -11.05 -2.56 -2.41
N CYS A 110 -10.54 -1.63 -1.59
CA CYS A 110 -9.40 -1.91 -0.72
C CYS A 110 -9.77 -2.88 0.42
N HIS A 111 -10.95 -2.70 1.02
CA HIS A 111 -11.42 -3.55 2.11
C HIS A 111 -11.80 -4.95 1.65
N THR A 112 -12.31 -5.11 0.41
CA THR A 112 -12.49 -6.42 -0.21
C THR A 112 -11.14 -7.13 -0.39
N TYR A 113 -10.14 -6.42 -0.91
CA TYR A 113 -8.79 -6.96 -1.07
C TYR A 113 -8.14 -7.36 0.27
N ALA A 114 -8.35 -6.56 1.31
CA ALA A 114 -7.82 -6.82 2.64
C ALA A 114 -8.68 -7.81 3.46
N ALA A 115 -9.81 -8.30 2.92
CA ALA A 115 -10.80 -9.11 3.62
C ALA A 115 -11.31 -8.46 4.94
N VAL A 116 -11.48 -7.13 4.94
CA VAL A 116 -11.98 -6.35 6.07
C VAL A 116 -13.40 -5.90 5.80
N LYS A 117 -14.30 -6.06 6.78
CA LYS A 117 -15.66 -5.52 6.70
C LYS A 117 -15.70 -4.07 7.18
N ILE A 118 -16.39 -3.20 6.45
CA ILE A 118 -16.72 -1.84 6.90
C ILE A 118 -18.12 -1.89 7.52
N ASP A 119 -18.25 -1.56 8.81
CA ASP A 119 -19.52 -1.59 9.53
C ASP A 119 -20.07 -0.20 9.87
N CYS A 120 -19.21 0.82 9.98
CA CYS A 120 -19.58 2.21 10.28
C CYS A 120 -20.76 2.72 9.43
N PHE A 121 -20.73 2.43 8.13
CA PHE A 121 -21.69 2.95 7.15
C PHE A 121 -23.01 2.17 7.08
N THR A 122 -23.21 1.20 7.98
CA THR A 122 -24.53 0.56 8.14
C THR A 122 -25.54 1.55 8.72
N CYS A 123 -25.08 2.50 9.54
CA CYS A 123 -25.90 3.53 10.16
C CYS A 123 -25.41 4.96 9.86
N HIS A 124 -24.13 5.16 9.55
CA HIS A 124 -23.57 6.49 9.26
C HIS A 124 -23.53 6.80 7.76
N ALA A 125 -23.59 8.10 7.44
CA ALA A 125 -23.48 8.59 6.07
C ALA A 125 -22.16 8.18 5.43
N ALA A 126 -22.24 7.71 4.19
CA ALA A 126 -21.12 7.19 3.39
C ALA A 126 -20.82 8.08 2.16
N VAL A 127 -21.35 9.29 2.16
CA VAL A 127 -21.16 10.34 1.16
C VAL A 127 -20.82 11.67 1.86
N PRO A 128 -20.23 12.66 1.17
CA PRO A 128 -19.89 13.95 1.75
C PRO A 128 -21.04 14.61 2.53
N ALA A 129 -20.72 15.18 3.69
CA ALA A 129 -21.70 15.74 4.63
C ALA A 129 -22.51 16.92 4.04
N THR A 130 -21.93 17.66 3.09
CA THR A 130 -22.59 18.76 2.39
C THR A 130 -23.86 18.33 1.65
N GLN A 131 -23.99 17.04 1.30
CA GLN A 131 -25.21 16.49 0.70
C GLN A 131 -26.24 16.05 1.72
N VAL A 132 -25.81 15.58 2.90
CA VAL A 132 -26.75 15.17 3.97
C VAL A 132 -27.56 16.35 4.47
N SER A 133 -26.95 17.55 4.52
CA SER A 133 -27.65 18.80 4.84
C SER A 133 -28.58 19.31 3.73
N GLN A 134 -28.53 18.72 2.53
CA GLN A 134 -29.30 19.13 1.36
C GLN A 134 -30.37 18.12 0.94
N SER A 135 -30.51 17.00 1.65
CA SER A 135 -31.64 16.09 1.48
C SER A 135 -32.89 16.72 2.13
N PRO A 136 -34.02 16.82 1.40
CA PRO A 136 -35.26 17.43 1.90
C PRO A 136 -35.87 16.66 3.08
#